data_AF-A0AAD7J371-F1
#
_entry.id   AF-A0AAD7J371-F1
#
_cell.length_a   1.000
_cell.length_b   1.000
_cell.length_c   1.000
_cell.angle_alpha   90.00
_cell.angle_beta   90.00
_cell.angle_gamma   90.00
#
_symmetry.space_group_name_H-M   'P 1'
#
loop_
_entity.id
_entity.type
_entity.pdbx_description
1 polymer ?
#
loop_
_entity_poly.entity_id
_entity_poly.type
_entity_poly.pdbx_seq_one_letter_code
_entity_poly.pdbx_strand_id
1 'polypeptide(L)'
;RPNVVKDWMKYARKWDAKVDLLTKEVGPRTVVGSFSATWWAWWGSVQPASRERLAGGALTRPERHGSEWEVLGKTSGRNGLLLFVGCLLWWGEAVADGGDTLLVADWQEAVSDVVWVLSEV
;
A
#
# COMPACT_ATOMS: atom_id res chain seq x y z
N ARG A 1 -2.05 8.83 -3.42
CA ARG A 1 -2.76 8.22 -2.28
C ARG A 1 -4.16 7.78 -2.70
N PRO A 2 -4.57 6.52 -2.46
CA PRO A 2 -5.91 6.02 -2.79
C PRO A 2 -7.05 6.84 -2.16
N ASN A 3 -8.16 6.99 -2.87
CA ASN A 3 -9.33 7.78 -2.42
C ASN A 3 -9.97 7.22 -1.14
N VAL A 4 -10.00 5.89 -1.00
CA VAL A 4 -10.42 5.20 0.23
C VAL A 4 -9.75 5.74 1.50
N VAL A 5 -8.47 6.11 1.41
CA VAL A 5 -7.73 6.69 2.55
C VAL A 5 -8.19 8.11 2.84
N LYS A 6 -8.45 8.90 1.79
CA LYS A 6 -8.98 10.27 1.89
C LYS A 6 -10.33 10.27 2.57
N ASP A 7 -11.21 9.35 2.18
CA ASP A 7 -12.54 9.23 2.74
C ASP A 7 -12.50 8.73 4.18
N TRP A 8 -11.69 7.71 4.49
CA TRP A 8 -11.49 7.25 5.88
C TRP A 8 -11.03 8.37 6.82
N MET A 9 -10.08 9.21 6.38
CA MET A 9 -9.66 10.37 7.18
C MET A 9 -10.77 11.41 7.34
N LYS A 10 -11.62 11.61 6.33
CA LYS A 10 -12.78 12.50 6.39
C LYS A 10 -13.83 12.02 7.41
N TYR A 11 -14.01 10.70 7.54
CA TYR A 11 -14.94 10.09 8.50
C TYR A 11 -14.32 9.81 9.88
N ALA A 12 -13.41 10.67 10.33
CA ALA A 12 -12.76 10.60 11.63
C ALA A 12 -12.09 9.25 11.94
N ARG A 13 -11.65 8.52 10.91
CA ARG A 13 -10.91 7.27 11.05
C ARG A 13 -11.70 6.14 11.73
N LYS A 14 -13.03 6.15 11.66
CA LYS A 14 -13.86 5.03 12.15
C LYS A 14 -13.49 3.74 11.42
N TRP A 15 -13.05 2.75 12.18
CA TRP A 15 -12.52 1.49 11.66
C TRP A 15 -13.59 0.61 11.00
N ASP A 16 -14.84 0.73 11.43
CA ASP A 16 -15.94 -0.12 10.97
C ASP A 16 -16.52 0.29 9.61
N ALA A 17 -16.04 1.41 9.03
CA ALA A 17 -16.47 1.90 7.71
C ALA A 17 -15.70 1.27 6.53
N LYS A 18 -14.77 0.35 6.79
CA LYS A 18 -13.80 -0.18 5.81
C LYS A 18 -14.37 -1.08 4.73
N VAL A 19 -15.34 -1.93 5.08
CA VAL A 19 -15.80 -3.02 4.22
C VAL A 19 -16.51 -2.47 2.98
N ASP A 20 -17.25 -1.37 3.11
CA ASP A 20 -18.00 -0.76 2.01
C ASP A 20 -17.10 -0.20 0.89
N LEU A 21 -15.88 0.27 1.21
CA LEU A 21 -14.98 0.92 0.24
C LEU A 21 -14.27 -0.07 -0.70
N LEU A 22 -14.27 -1.36 -0.37
CA LEU A 22 -13.76 -2.45 -1.21
C LEU A 22 -14.88 -3.28 -1.88
N THR A 23 -16.15 -3.12 -1.47
CA THR A 23 -17.21 -4.08 -1.83
C THR A 23 -18.48 -3.51 -2.50
N LYS A 24 -18.78 -2.21 -2.43
CA LYS A 24 -19.90 -1.59 -3.20
C LYS A 24 -19.28 -0.81 -4.38
N GLU A 25 -19.38 -1.17 -5.66
CA GLU A 25 -20.51 -1.68 -6.43
C GLU A 25 -20.08 -2.52 -7.66
N VAL A 26 -18.82 -2.99 -7.74
CA VAL A 26 -18.23 -3.51 -9.02
C VAL A 26 -17.54 -4.88 -8.89
N GLY A 27 -17.73 -5.57 -7.77
CA GLY A 27 -17.15 -6.89 -7.50
C GLY A 27 -15.69 -6.86 -7.04
N PRO A 28 -15.27 -7.83 -6.21
CA PRO A 28 -14.00 -7.80 -5.46
C PRO A 28 -12.76 -7.72 -6.37
N ARG A 29 -12.80 -8.32 -7.56
CA ARG A 29 -11.63 -8.40 -8.44
C ARG A 29 -11.23 -7.05 -9.04
N THR A 30 -12.20 -6.31 -9.56
CA THR A 30 -12.00 -5.02 -10.25
C THR A 30 -11.62 -3.92 -9.28
N VAL A 31 -12.22 -3.95 -8.08
CA VAL A 31 -11.97 -2.97 -7.02
C VAL A 31 -10.59 -3.18 -6.40
N VAL A 32 -10.22 -4.43 -6.10
CA VAL A 32 -8.91 -4.74 -5.53
C VAL A 32 -7.77 -4.48 -6.53
N GLY A 33 -7.94 -4.81 -7.81
CA GLY A 33 -6.93 -4.51 -8.83
C GLY A 33 -6.72 -3.00 -9.07
N SER A 34 -7.80 -2.21 -9.04
CA SER A 34 -7.70 -0.74 -9.15
C SER A 34 -7.06 -0.12 -7.90
N PHE A 35 -7.36 -0.69 -6.73
CA PHE A 35 -6.75 -0.30 -5.47
C PHE A 35 -5.24 -0.60 -5.47
N SER A 36 -4.82 -1.81 -5.87
CA SER A 36 -3.41 -2.21 -5.83
C SER A 36 -2.54 -1.32 -6.72
N ALA A 37 -2.99 -1.04 -7.95
CA ALA A 37 -2.31 -0.11 -8.86
C ALA A 37 -2.15 1.29 -8.24
N THR A 38 -3.20 1.80 -7.59
CA THR A 38 -3.17 3.12 -6.95
C THR A 38 -2.28 3.13 -5.70
N TRP A 39 -2.25 2.02 -4.95
CA TRP A 39 -1.40 1.84 -3.79
C TRP A 39 0.07 1.80 -4.21
N TRP A 40 0.45 0.99 -5.21
CA TRP A 40 1.82 0.93 -5.75
C TRP A 40 2.29 2.26 -6.33
N ALA A 41 1.43 2.98 -7.06
CA ALA A 41 1.73 4.33 -7.53
C ALA A 41 2.05 5.29 -6.37
N TRP A 42 1.28 5.22 -5.28
CA TRP A 42 1.52 6.06 -4.11
C TRP A 42 2.75 5.64 -3.32
N TRP A 43 2.93 4.34 -3.09
CA TRP A 43 4.08 3.79 -2.37
C TRP A 43 5.38 4.14 -3.10
N GLY A 44 5.45 3.91 -4.41
CA GLY A 44 6.61 4.29 -5.22
C GLY A 44 6.91 5.80 -5.21
N SER A 45 5.88 6.66 -5.11
CA SER A 45 6.10 8.11 -5.07
C SER A 45 6.81 8.63 -3.82
N VAL A 46 6.87 7.82 -2.75
CA VAL A 46 7.55 8.18 -1.50
C VAL A 46 8.86 7.41 -1.29
N GLN A 47 9.24 6.54 -2.23
CA GLN A 47 10.49 5.79 -2.16
C GLN A 47 11.69 6.61 -2.65
N PRO A 48 12.91 6.29 -2.20
CA PRO A 48 14.14 6.83 -2.77
C PRO A 48 14.25 6.56 -4.27
N ALA A 49 14.92 7.46 -5.00
CA ALA A 49 15.10 7.35 -6.45
C ALA A 49 15.94 6.14 -6.88
N SER A 50 16.73 5.56 -5.97
CA SER A 50 17.49 4.32 -6.18
C SER A 50 16.59 3.07 -6.33
N ARG A 51 15.30 3.19 -5.97
CA ARG A 51 14.31 2.11 -6.10
C ARG A 51 13.60 2.22 -7.44
N GLU A 52 14.15 1.55 -8.45
CA GLU A 52 13.55 1.46 -9.77
C GLU A 52 12.27 0.63 -9.75
N ARG A 53 11.30 0.99 -10.61
CA ARG A 53 10.06 0.22 -10.78
C ARG A 53 10.28 -0.91 -11.78
N LEU A 54 10.07 -2.13 -11.31
CA LEU A 54 10.12 -3.36 -12.11
C LEU A 54 8.83 -3.57 -12.90
N ALA A 55 8.90 -4.44 -13.91
CA ALA A 55 7.72 -4.93 -14.62
C ALA A 55 6.76 -5.57 -13.61
N GLY A 56 5.49 -5.13 -13.60
CA GLY A 56 4.50 -5.55 -12.60
C GLY A 56 4.31 -4.60 -11.42
N GLY A 57 5.06 -3.50 -11.33
CA GLY A 57 4.82 -2.42 -10.35
C GLY A 57 5.60 -2.55 -9.03
N ALA A 58 6.25 -3.69 -8.79
CA ALA A 58 7.20 -3.88 -7.70
C ALA A 58 8.42 -2.96 -7.83
N LEU A 59 9.16 -2.79 -6.74
CA LEU A 59 10.32 -1.91 -6.66
C LEU A 59 11.60 -2.70 -6.38
N THR A 60 12.73 -2.24 -6.90
CA THR A 60 14.03 -2.86 -6.61
C THR A 60 14.38 -2.77 -5.12
N ARG A 61 15.16 -3.76 -4.65
CA ARG A 61 15.65 -3.89 -3.27
C ARG A 61 17.20 -3.89 -3.28
N PRO A 62 17.85 -2.73 -3.46
CA PRO A 62 19.32 -2.64 -3.52
C PRO A 62 19.97 -3.00 -2.18
N GLU A 63 21.18 -3.59 -2.20
CA GLU A 63 21.84 -4.20 -1.03
C GLU A 63 22.34 -3.22 0.05
N ARG A 64 22.40 -1.90 -0.20
CA ARG A 64 22.96 -0.92 0.76
C ARG A 64 22.51 0.51 0.50
N HIS A 65 21.72 1.15 1.37
CA HIS A 65 21.71 2.63 1.46
C HIS A 65 21.27 3.14 2.84
N GLY A 66 22.18 3.20 3.81
CA GLY A 66 21.92 3.82 5.13
C GLY A 66 21.69 5.34 5.11
N SER A 67 21.76 6.02 3.96
CA SER A 67 21.68 7.49 3.84
C SER A 67 20.55 8.03 2.96
N GLU A 68 19.88 7.19 2.16
CA GLU A 68 18.84 7.68 1.22
C GLU A 68 17.42 7.66 1.80
N TRP A 69 17.22 6.92 2.89
CA TRP A 69 15.95 6.79 3.59
C TRP A 69 15.58 8.02 4.44
N GLU A 70 16.47 9.02 4.58
CA GLU A 70 16.16 10.31 5.21
C GLU A 70 14.94 11.00 4.55
N VAL A 71 14.68 10.72 3.27
CA VAL A 71 13.50 11.23 2.55
C VAL A 71 12.20 10.68 3.12
N LEU A 72 12.17 9.43 3.60
CA LEU A 72 11.01 8.90 4.34
C LEU A 72 10.82 9.62 5.66
N GLY A 73 11.91 9.98 6.36
CA GLY A 73 11.87 10.83 7.55
C GLY A 73 11.30 12.24 7.29
N LYS A 74 11.38 12.72 6.04
CA LYS A 74 10.82 14.01 5.60
C LYS A 74 9.36 13.95 5.15
N THR A 75 8.73 12.76 5.08
CA THR A 75 7.27 12.65 4.89
C THR A 75 6.53 13.12 6.14
N SER A 76 6.52 14.43 6.30
CA SER A 76 5.97 15.19 7.41
C SER A 76 4.45 15.01 7.47
N GLY A 77 4.00 14.20 8.42
CA GLY A 77 2.60 14.05 8.78
C GLY A 77 2.45 13.02 9.88
N ARG A 78 1.54 13.23 10.84
CA ARG A 78 1.39 12.41 12.05
C ARG A 78 1.21 10.90 11.84
N ASN A 79 1.00 10.42 10.60
CA ASN A 79 0.73 9.01 10.29
C ASN A 79 1.35 8.51 8.95
N GLY A 80 2.41 9.13 8.41
CA GLY A 80 2.92 8.88 7.04
C GLY A 80 2.95 7.40 6.61
N LEU A 81 3.77 6.59 7.29
CA LEU A 81 3.89 5.14 7.04
C LEU A 81 2.71 4.31 7.60
N LEU A 82 2.11 4.75 8.72
CA LEU A 82 0.95 4.09 9.32
C LEU A 82 -0.25 3.99 8.36
N LEU A 83 -0.42 4.97 7.48
CA LEU A 83 -1.47 4.91 6.45
C LEU A 83 -1.24 3.79 5.43
N PHE A 84 0.01 3.50 5.05
CA PHE A 84 0.33 2.40 4.14
C PHE A 84 0.08 1.05 4.81
N VAL A 85 0.50 0.88 6.06
CA VAL A 85 0.24 -0.34 6.85
C VAL A 85 -1.26 -0.56 7.04
N GLY A 86 -2.01 0.50 7.36
CA GLY A 86 -3.48 0.43 7.44
C GLY A 86 -4.12 -0.05 6.13
N CYS A 87 -3.67 0.47 4.99
CA CYS A 87 -4.11 0.04 3.67
C CYS A 87 -3.81 -1.44 3.40
N LEU A 88 -2.62 -1.93 3.77
CA LEU A 88 -2.24 -3.33 3.60
C LEU A 88 -3.12 -4.28 4.40
N LEU A 89 -3.54 -3.87 5.60
CA LEU A 89 -4.50 -4.66 6.38
C LEU A 89 -5.85 -4.77 5.67
N TRP A 90 -6.37 -3.67 5.12
CA TRP A 90 -7.68 -3.65 4.44
C TRP A 90 -7.64 -4.47 3.15
N TRP A 91 -6.53 -4.36 2.42
CA TRP A 91 -6.29 -5.16 1.24
C TRP A 91 -6.20 -6.66 1.59
N GLY A 92 -5.48 -7.01 2.65
CA GLY A 92 -5.38 -8.38 3.15
C GLY A 92 -6.73 -9.00 3.52
N GLU A 93 -7.56 -8.25 4.25
CA GLU A 93 -8.95 -8.65 4.56
C GLU A 93 -9.75 -8.92 3.27
N ALA A 94 -9.68 -8.03 2.28
CA ALA A 94 -10.44 -8.18 1.03
C ALA A 94 -9.96 -9.33 0.11
N VAL A 95 -8.66 -9.65 0.08
CA VAL A 95 -8.15 -10.78 -0.73
C VAL A 95 -8.35 -12.13 -0.03
N ALA A 96 -8.39 -12.16 1.30
CA ALA A 96 -8.71 -13.37 2.07
C ALA A 96 -10.13 -13.87 1.77
N ASP A 97 -11.10 -12.96 1.62
CA ASP A 97 -12.50 -13.30 1.32
C ASP A 97 -12.74 -13.63 -0.17
N GLY A 98 -11.88 -13.13 -1.07
CA GLY A 98 -12.09 -13.19 -2.53
C GLY A 98 -11.47 -14.38 -3.27
N GLY A 99 -10.49 -15.07 -2.67
CA GLY A 99 -9.88 -16.30 -3.22
C GLY A 99 -9.08 -16.16 -4.51
N ASP A 100 -8.86 -14.95 -5.05
CA ASP A 100 -8.07 -14.74 -6.26
C ASP A 100 -6.56 -14.77 -5.93
N THR A 101 -5.91 -15.87 -6.31
CA THR A 101 -4.47 -16.11 -6.10
C THR A 101 -3.55 -15.00 -6.62
N LEU A 102 -3.93 -14.31 -7.71
CA LEU A 102 -3.11 -13.22 -8.25
C LEU A 102 -3.18 -11.97 -7.37
N LEU A 103 -4.36 -11.67 -6.82
CA LEU A 103 -4.55 -10.53 -5.91
C LEU A 103 -3.90 -10.81 -4.55
N VAL A 104 -3.92 -12.07 -4.10
CA VAL A 104 -3.18 -12.50 -2.90
C VAL A 104 -1.67 -12.33 -3.10
N ALA A 105 -1.13 -12.74 -4.26
CA ALA A 105 0.29 -12.59 -4.55
C ALA A 105 0.73 -11.11 -4.62
N ASP A 106 -0.07 -10.24 -5.24
CA ASP A 106 0.20 -8.80 -5.31
C ASP A 106 0.20 -8.14 -3.90
N TRP A 107 -0.76 -8.54 -3.06
CA TRP A 107 -0.79 -8.12 -1.66
C TRP A 107 0.45 -8.61 -0.88
N GLN A 108 0.85 -9.88 -1.06
CA GLN A 108 2.04 -10.45 -0.40
C GLN A 108 3.32 -9.71 -0.82
N GLU A 109 3.46 -9.36 -2.10
CA GLU A 109 4.59 -8.58 -2.59
C GLU A 109 4.62 -7.19 -1.95
N ALA A 110 3.46 -6.52 -1.87
CA ALA A 110 3.35 -5.21 -1.23
C ALA A 110 3.71 -5.27 0.27
N VAL A 111 3.28 -6.32 0.99
CA VAL A 111 3.68 -6.57 2.39
C VAL A 111 5.17 -6.82 2.50
N SER A 112 5.73 -7.68 1.64
CA SER A 112 7.16 -7.98 1.65
C SER A 112 8.01 -6.74 1.39
N ASP A 113 7.57 -5.86 0.49
CA ASP A 113 8.26 -4.61 0.19
C ASP A 113 8.27 -3.67 1.39
N VAL A 114 7.12 -3.47 2.04
CA VAL A 114 7.03 -2.62 3.23
C VAL A 114 7.87 -3.18 4.38
N VAL A 115 7.85 -4.49 4.61
CA VAL A 115 8.70 -5.14 5.64
C VAL A 115 10.17 -4.89 5.35
N TRP A 116 10.59 -5.04 4.09
CA TRP A 116 11.97 -4.77 3.69
C TRP A 116 12.36 -3.30 3.94
N VAL A 117 11.52 -2.34 3.52
CA VAL A 117 11.78 -0.91 3.79
C VAL A 117 11.87 -0.62 5.29
N LEU A 118 10.99 -1.19 6.10
CA LEU A 118 11.03 -1.00 7.55
C LEU A 118 12.26 -1.63 8.22
N SER A 119 12.94 -2.56 7.56
CA SER A 119 14.22 -3.11 8.04
C SER A 119 15.45 -2.28 7.64
N GLU A 120 15.29 -1.35 6.71
CA GLU A 120 16.35 -0.44 6.24
C GLU A 120 16.35 0.93 6.95
N VAL A 121 15.33 1.21 7.77
CA VAL A 121 15.13 2.46 8.52
C VAL A 121 15.65 2.34 9.96
#